data_AF-A0A7U0N2G7-F1
#
_entry.id   AF-A0A7U0N2G7-F1
#
_cell.length_a   1.000
_cell.length_b   1.000
_cell.length_c   1.000
_cell.angle_alpha   90.00
_cell.angle_beta   90.00
_cell.angle_gamma   90.00
#
_symmetry.space_group_name_H-M   'P 1'
#
loop_
_entity.id
_entity.type
_entity.pdbx_description
1 polymer ?
#
loop_
_entity_poly.entity_id
_entity_poly.type
_entity_poly.pdbx_seq_one_letter_code
_entity_poly.pdbx_strand_id
1 'polypeptide(L)'
;MKTTNAQRKSNIIKNIEYLMRTRGETKASFSSRTGLTRTTIYKILDGRVNNVQQATVNRISDFFGVSCEEIEDYDLEKLELLNETLSTEGNKNPSAIPVIPQSCFLAATGKKIGQLVTEFPLTYFFGDESNMVAMRIETEIKGSFIPGEVIIIKRPPVLVCDSPLLYHSGKYGFFVVNDKEESSMEKNHQDTVQFLGYIFGERL
;
A
#
# COMPACT_ATOMS: atom_id res chain seq x y z
N MET A 1 11.04 21.29 -13.77
CA MET A 1 12.11 22.33 -13.65
C MET A 1 13.13 22.05 -14.74
N LYS A 2 13.64 23.05 -15.48
CA LYS A 2 14.69 22.78 -16.48
C LYS A 2 16.00 22.49 -15.74
N THR A 3 16.48 21.26 -15.86
CA THR A 3 17.76 20.79 -15.30
C THR A 3 18.89 21.65 -15.87
N THR A 4 19.81 22.12 -15.01
CA THR A 4 20.96 22.91 -15.49
C THR A 4 21.89 22.03 -16.32
N ASN A 5 22.64 22.58 -17.28
CA ASN A 5 23.58 21.79 -18.09
C ASN A 5 24.62 21.03 -17.25
N ALA A 6 25.04 21.60 -16.11
CA ALA A 6 25.95 20.93 -15.18
C ALA A 6 25.28 19.75 -14.48
N GLN A 7 24.03 19.92 -14.05
CA GLN A 7 23.24 18.85 -13.43
C GLN A 7 22.93 17.75 -14.46
N ARG A 8 22.54 18.12 -15.68
CA ARG A 8 22.31 17.18 -16.80
C ARG A 8 23.54 16.32 -17.07
N LYS A 9 24.72 16.93 -17.14
CA LYS A 9 25.99 16.21 -17.30
C LYS A 9 26.22 15.22 -16.15
N SER A 10 26.01 15.65 -14.91
CA SER A 10 26.17 14.82 -13.71
C SER A 10 25.19 13.64 -13.72
N ASN A 11 23.92 13.88 -14.03
CA ASN A 11 22.87 12.88 -14.14
C ASN A 11 23.23 11.83 -15.19
N ILE A 12 23.58 12.24 -16.41
CA ILE A 12 23.94 11.31 -17.49
C ILE A 12 25.06 10.37 -17.05
N ILE A 13 26.13 10.89 -16.42
CA ILE A 13 27.27 10.06 -15.99
C ILE A 13 26.82 9.06 -14.92
N LYS A 14 26.21 9.56 -13.84
CA LYS A 14 25.76 8.73 -12.72
C LYS A 14 24.77 7.66 -13.17
N ASN A 15 23.80 8.03 -14.00
CA ASN A 15 22.76 7.13 -14.48
C ASN A 15 23.34 6.05 -15.39
N ILE A 16 24.31 6.36 -16.26
CA ILE A 16 24.99 5.33 -17.07
C ILE A 16 25.78 4.38 -16.16
N GLU A 17 26.54 4.90 -15.20
CA GLU A 17 27.30 4.06 -14.25
C GLU A 17 26.37 3.14 -13.45
N TYR A 18 25.26 3.70 -12.98
CA TYR A 18 24.21 2.98 -12.27
C TYR A 18 23.61 1.86 -13.12
N LEU A 19 23.13 2.17 -14.32
CA LEU A 19 22.50 1.21 -15.23
C LEU A 19 23.49 0.13 -15.69
N MET A 20 24.76 0.47 -15.87
CA MET A 20 25.80 -0.52 -16.17
C MET A 20 26.00 -1.48 -14.99
N ARG A 21 26.03 -0.96 -13.76
CA ARG A 21 26.20 -1.76 -12.55
C ARG A 21 25.01 -2.68 -12.31
N THR A 22 23.78 -2.17 -12.38
CA THR A 22 22.56 -2.96 -12.10
C THR A 22 22.30 -4.02 -13.16
N ARG A 23 22.74 -3.82 -14.41
CA ARG A 23 22.56 -4.79 -15.50
C ARG A 23 23.79 -5.67 -15.77
N GLY A 24 24.85 -5.54 -14.97
CA GLY A 24 26.08 -6.31 -15.16
C GLY A 24 26.80 -6.00 -16.48
N GLU A 25 26.62 -4.80 -17.03
CA GLU A 25 27.25 -4.39 -18.28
C GLU A 25 28.66 -3.85 -18.04
N THR A 26 29.61 -4.36 -18.83
CA THR A 26 30.98 -3.83 -18.85
C THR A 26 31.10 -2.74 -19.91
N LYS A 27 32.12 -1.88 -19.80
CA LYS A 27 32.42 -0.88 -20.86
C LYS A 27 32.63 -1.53 -22.23
N ALA A 28 33.12 -2.78 -22.25
CA ALA A 28 33.32 -3.55 -23.46
C ALA A 28 32.00 -4.03 -24.09
N SER A 29 31.11 -4.62 -23.30
CA SER A 29 29.79 -5.10 -23.76
C SER A 29 28.86 -3.94 -24.12
N PHE A 30 28.92 -2.85 -23.35
CA PHE A 30 28.18 -1.63 -23.60
C PHE A 30 28.56 -1.01 -24.95
N SER A 31 29.87 -0.91 -25.25
CA SER A 31 30.33 -0.40 -26.54
C SER A 31 29.89 -1.25 -27.72
N SER A 32 30.00 -2.59 -27.62
CA SER A 32 29.66 -3.48 -28.72
C SER A 32 28.16 -3.48 -29.06
N ARG A 33 27.30 -3.27 -28.07
CA ARG A 33 25.84 -3.39 -28.24
C ARG A 33 25.13 -2.05 -28.48
N THR A 34 25.69 -0.94 -28.01
CA THR A 34 25.13 0.40 -28.26
C THR A 34 25.57 1.01 -29.61
N GLY A 35 26.61 0.46 -30.24
CA GLY A 35 27.25 1.07 -31.41
C GLY A 35 28.04 2.34 -31.08
N LEU A 36 28.26 2.67 -29.80
CA LEU A 36 29.14 3.74 -29.36
C LEU A 36 30.58 3.22 -29.23
N THR A 37 31.57 4.00 -29.67
CA THR A 37 32.97 3.62 -29.48
C THR A 37 33.34 3.59 -28.01
N ARG A 38 34.23 2.68 -27.60
CA ARG A 38 34.79 2.63 -26.24
C ARG A 38 35.33 4.00 -25.82
N THR A 39 36.03 4.69 -26.71
CA THR A 39 36.57 6.03 -26.46
C THR A 39 35.48 7.05 -26.13
N THR A 40 34.34 7.00 -26.81
CA THR A 40 33.19 7.86 -26.51
C THR A 40 32.64 7.57 -25.12
N ILE A 41 32.46 6.29 -24.78
CA ILE A 41 31.98 5.85 -23.46
C ILE A 41 32.94 6.31 -22.36
N TYR A 42 34.25 6.09 -22.50
CA TYR A 42 35.25 6.54 -21.54
C TYR A 42 35.22 8.06 -21.36
N LYS A 43 35.15 8.83 -22.44
CA LYS A 43 35.10 10.29 -22.35
C LYS A 43 33.85 10.78 -21.61
N ILE A 44 32.70 10.11 -21.78
CA ILE A 44 31.47 10.46 -21.07
C ILE A 44 31.62 10.13 -19.59
N LEU A 45 31.96 8.89 -19.25
CA LEU A 45 32.06 8.41 -17.87
C LEU A 45 33.14 9.16 -17.07
N ASP A 46 34.28 9.47 -17.69
CA ASP A 46 35.35 10.26 -17.07
C ASP A 46 35.00 11.77 -16.94
N GLY A 47 33.79 12.18 -17.36
CA GLY A 47 33.36 13.57 -17.32
C GLY A 47 34.10 14.51 -18.28
N ARG A 48 34.80 13.97 -19.28
CA ARG A 48 35.57 14.73 -20.29
C ARG A 48 34.69 15.31 -21.41
N VAL A 49 33.42 14.95 -21.46
CA VAL A 49 32.43 15.52 -22.38
C VAL A 49 31.62 16.59 -21.66
N ASN A 50 31.67 17.84 -22.14
CA ASN A 50 30.92 18.94 -21.55
C ASN A 50 29.42 18.89 -21.87
N ASN A 51 29.07 18.45 -23.07
CA ASN A 51 27.69 18.26 -23.48
C ASN A 51 27.57 16.97 -24.29
N VAL A 52 26.82 16.01 -23.78
CA VAL A 52 26.53 14.76 -24.48
C VAL A 52 25.43 15.04 -25.51
N GLN A 53 25.72 14.72 -26.78
CA GLN A 53 24.79 14.94 -27.89
C GLN A 53 23.53 14.09 -27.71
N GLN A 54 22.37 14.63 -28.10
CA GLN A 54 21.08 13.92 -27.98
C GLN A 54 21.09 12.56 -28.67
N ALA A 55 21.68 12.46 -29.86
CA ALA A 55 21.81 11.19 -30.58
C ALA A 55 22.59 10.13 -29.80
N THR A 56 23.52 10.54 -28.93
CA THR A 56 24.24 9.62 -28.05
C THR A 56 23.37 9.19 -26.88
N VAL A 57 22.63 10.12 -26.26
CA VAL A 57 21.68 9.81 -25.19
C VAL A 57 20.59 8.87 -25.69
N ASN A 58 20.05 9.08 -26.90
CA ASN A 58 19.04 8.20 -27.50
C ASN A 58 19.56 6.76 -27.63
N ARG A 59 20.79 6.55 -28.09
CA ARG A 59 21.36 5.18 -28.18
C ARG A 59 21.52 4.51 -26.82
N ILE A 60 21.84 5.30 -25.79
CA ILE A 60 21.99 4.82 -24.42
C ILE A 60 20.61 4.48 -23.84
N SER A 61 19.63 5.36 -24.07
CA SER A 61 18.21 5.21 -23.75
C SER A 61 17.64 3.93 -24.38
N ASP A 62 17.82 3.74 -25.69
CA ASP A 62 17.37 2.55 -26.42
C ASP A 62 18.00 1.26 -25.88
N PHE A 63 19.31 1.29 -25.58
CA PHE A 63 20.02 0.13 -25.03
C PHE A 63 19.54 -0.26 -23.64
N PHE A 64 19.32 0.74 -22.78
CA PHE A 64 18.85 0.52 -21.43
C PHE A 64 17.31 0.47 -21.34
N GLY A 65 16.55 0.71 -22.40
CA GLY A 65 15.08 0.73 -22.31
C GLY A 65 14.53 1.71 -21.25
N VAL A 66 15.24 2.82 -21.03
CA VAL A 66 14.82 3.94 -20.17
C VAL A 66 14.69 5.18 -21.05
N SER A 67 13.83 6.12 -20.72
CA SER A 67 13.65 7.33 -21.53
C SER A 67 14.87 8.27 -21.46
N CYS A 68 14.99 9.14 -22.46
CA CYS A 68 16.04 10.17 -22.46
C CYS A 68 15.85 11.18 -21.31
N GLU A 69 14.60 11.51 -20.99
CA GLU A 69 14.27 12.37 -19.84
C GLU A 69 14.77 11.72 -18.54
N GLU A 70 14.56 10.42 -18.38
CA GLU A 70 15.07 9.63 -17.25
C GLU A 70 16.58 9.68 -17.07
N ILE A 71 17.32 9.59 -18.17
CA ILE A 71 18.78 9.67 -18.12
C ILE A 71 19.27 11.10 -17.82
N GLU A 72 18.56 12.13 -18.29
CA GLU A 72 19.04 13.51 -18.26
C GLU A 72 18.59 14.30 -17.03
N ASP A 73 17.36 14.09 -16.58
CA ASP A 73 16.69 14.97 -15.61
C ASP A 73 16.55 14.36 -14.22
N TYR A 74 16.56 13.03 -14.10
CA TYR A 74 16.38 12.34 -12.83
C TYR A 74 17.68 11.65 -12.36
N ASP A 75 17.75 11.34 -11.06
CA ASP A 75 18.78 10.49 -10.46
C ASP A 75 18.15 9.10 -10.28
N LEU A 76 18.48 8.16 -11.18
CA LEU A 76 17.81 6.86 -11.26
C LEU A 76 18.03 6.02 -10.01
N GLU A 77 19.25 6.04 -9.46
CA GLU A 77 19.59 5.32 -8.25
C GLU A 77 18.77 5.83 -7.06
N LYS A 78 18.62 7.15 -6.95
CA LYS A 78 17.81 7.76 -5.90
C LYS A 78 16.32 7.46 -6.10
N LEU A 79 15.82 7.47 -7.34
CA LEU A 79 14.42 7.12 -7.63
C LEU A 79 14.12 5.66 -7.31
N GLU A 80 15.02 4.73 -7.67
CA GLU A 80 14.86 3.32 -7.36
C GLU A 80 14.86 3.08 -5.85
N LEU A 81 15.81 3.69 -5.11
CA LEU A 81 15.83 3.64 -3.64
C LEU A 81 14.55 4.24 -3.03
N LEU A 82 14.03 5.33 -3.60
CA LEU A 82 12.80 5.95 -3.14
C LEU A 82 11.60 5.02 -3.38
N ASN A 83 11.54 4.34 -4.52
CA ASN A 83 10.48 3.38 -4.82
C ASN A 83 10.59 2.10 -3.96
N GLU A 84 11.80 1.64 -3.66
CA GLU A 84 12.02 0.51 -2.74
C GLU A 84 11.60 0.85 -1.30
N THR A 85 11.76 2.11 -0.88
CA THR A 85 11.47 2.55 0.49
C THR A 85 10.05 3.14 0.66
N LEU A 86 9.47 3.70 -0.39
CA LEU A 86 8.12 4.23 -0.44
C LEU A 86 7.28 3.35 -1.35
N SER A 87 6.63 2.34 -0.76
CA SER A 87 5.63 1.55 -1.47
C SER A 87 4.54 2.48 -2.01
N THR A 88 4.40 2.54 -3.33
CA THR A 88 3.38 3.33 -4.03
C THR A 88 1.95 2.88 -3.70
N GLU A 89 1.79 1.68 -3.13
CA GLU A 89 0.51 1.12 -2.70
C GLU A 89 0.40 0.85 -1.19
N GLY A 90 1.43 1.07 -0.37
CA GLY A 90 1.47 0.34 0.91
C GLY A 90 2.44 0.79 1.99
N ASN A 91 2.61 2.09 2.21
CA ASN A 91 3.24 2.63 3.43
C ASN A 91 2.30 3.60 4.16
N LYS A 92 1.14 3.10 4.60
CA LYS A 92 0.20 3.87 5.42
C LYS A 92 0.64 3.83 6.88
N ASN A 93 0.55 4.97 7.57
CA ASN A 93 0.78 4.98 9.01
C ASN A 93 -0.29 4.13 9.71
N PRO A 94 0.09 3.36 10.74
CA PRO A 94 -0.89 2.61 11.51
C PRO A 94 -1.82 3.57 12.27
N SER A 95 -3.12 3.41 12.05
CA SER A 95 -4.16 4.01 12.89
C SER A 95 -4.36 3.13 14.12
N ALA A 96 -4.25 3.71 15.32
CA ALA A 96 -4.60 3.00 16.55
C ALA A 96 -6.13 2.91 16.69
N ILE A 97 -6.64 1.69 16.88
CA ILE A 97 -8.08 1.41 17.02
C ILE A 97 -8.32 0.62 18.32
N PRO A 98 -9.45 0.85 19.02
CA PRO A 98 -9.76 0.15 20.26
C PRO A 98 -10.17 -1.30 20.00
N VAL A 99 -9.69 -2.22 20.84
CA VAL A 99 -10.05 -3.65 20.85
C VAL A 99 -11.09 -3.87 21.95
N ILE A 100 -12.35 -4.01 21.53
CA ILE A 100 -13.50 -4.11 22.42
C ILE A 100 -13.82 -5.60 22.64
N PRO A 101 -13.92 -6.09 23.87
CA PRO A 101 -14.42 -7.44 24.14
C PRO A 101 -15.83 -7.63 23.56
N GLN A 102 -16.11 -8.80 22.96
CA GLN A 102 -17.41 -9.12 22.38
C GLN A 102 -18.57 -8.86 23.35
N SER A 103 -18.42 -9.22 24.63
CA SER A 103 -19.42 -8.97 25.68
C SER A 103 -19.72 -7.48 25.93
N CYS A 104 -18.79 -6.58 25.62
CA CYS A 104 -18.95 -5.13 25.79
C CYS A 104 -19.38 -4.41 24.50
N PHE A 105 -19.37 -5.11 23.36
CA PHE A 105 -19.45 -4.47 22.05
C PHE A 105 -20.75 -3.67 21.85
N LEU A 106 -21.89 -4.24 22.25
CA LEU A 106 -23.19 -3.57 22.13
C LEU A 106 -23.25 -2.26 22.91
N ALA A 107 -22.75 -2.25 24.15
CA ALA A 107 -22.70 -1.06 24.99
C ALA A 107 -21.72 0.01 24.45
N ALA A 108 -20.71 -0.42 23.69
CA ALA A 108 -19.70 0.45 23.09
C ALA A 108 -20.14 1.08 21.75
N THR A 109 -21.18 0.54 21.09
CA THR A 109 -21.64 1.00 19.75
C THR A 109 -21.89 2.51 19.67
N GLY A 110 -22.50 3.09 20.70
CA GLY A 110 -22.83 4.53 20.77
C GLY A 110 -21.67 5.45 21.17
N LYS A 111 -20.52 4.91 21.57
CA LYS A 111 -19.39 5.72 22.06
C LYS A 111 -18.51 6.22 20.91
N LYS A 112 -17.94 7.42 21.09
CA LYS A 112 -16.96 7.98 20.16
C LYS A 112 -15.64 7.21 20.26
N ILE A 113 -14.89 7.11 19.15
CA ILE A 113 -13.57 6.44 19.13
C ILE A 113 -12.66 7.02 20.21
N GLY A 114 -12.62 8.34 20.38
CA GLY A 114 -11.81 9.01 21.41
C GLY A 114 -12.12 8.58 22.85
N GLN A 115 -13.33 8.12 23.15
CA GLN A 115 -13.65 7.56 24.47
C GLN A 115 -13.23 6.10 24.56
N LEU A 116 -13.48 5.34 23.49
CA LEU A 116 -13.15 3.91 23.43
C LEU A 116 -11.65 3.66 23.58
N VAL A 117 -10.80 4.50 22.99
CA VAL A 117 -9.34 4.39 23.11
C VAL A 117 -8.81 4.63 24.53
N THR A 118 -9.61 5.28 25.39
CA THR A 118 -9.26 5.46 26.82
C THR A 118 -9.75 4.33 27.71
N GLU A 119 -10.71 3.53 27.24
CA GLU A 119 -11.37 2.47 28.01
C GLU A 119 -10.85 1.07 27.65
N PHE A 120 -10.41 0.88 26.41
CA PHE A 120 -10.06 -0.42 25.86
C PHE A 120 -8.62 -0.46 25.34
N PRO A 121 -7.97 -1.64 25.33
CA PRO A 121 -6.64 -1.81 24.75
C PRO A 121 -6.66 -1.47 23.25
N LEU A 122 -5.50 -1.12 22.71
CA LEU A 122 -5.37 -0.69 21.32
C LEU A 122 -4.73 -1.78 20.45
N THR A 123 -5.13 -1.81 19.19
CA THR A 123 -4.40 -2.47 18.11
C THR A 123 -4.23 -1.49 16.96
N TYR A 124 -3.46 -1.86 15.95
CA TYR A 124 -3.21 -1.00 14.80
C TYR A 124 -4.09 -1.36 13.60
N PHE A 125 -4.30 -0.46 12.67
CA PHE A 125 -4.93 -0.74 11.38
C PHE A 125 -4.24 0.11 10.32
N PHE A 126 -3.86 -0.50 9.21
CA PHE A 126 -3.12 0.18 8.14
C PHE A 126 -4.11 0.55 7.03
N GLY A 127 -4.64 1.77 7.09
CA GLY A 127 -5.65 2.26 6.16
C GLY A 127 -6.11 3.67 6.49
N ASP A 128 -6.83 4.30 5.57
CA ASP A 128 -7.30 5.69 5.69
C ASP A 128 -8.71 5.78 6.30
N GLU A 129 -9.19 4.66 6.85
CA GLU A 129 -10.58 4.54 7.27
C GLU A 129 -10.83 5.15 8.64
N SER A 130 -11.88 5.96 8.71
CA SER A 130 -12.42 6.47 9.96
C SER A 130 -13.45 5.51 10.56
N ASN A 131 -13.70 5.67 11.86
CA ASN A 131 -14.70 4.94 12.63
C ASN A 131 -14.46 3.42 12.72
N MET A 132 -13.19 3.05 12.74
CA MET A 132 -12.70 1.67 12.86
C MET A 132 -12.59 1.26 14.33
N VAL A 133 -13.04 0.05 14.64
CA VAL A 133 -12.84 -0.62 15.94
C VAL A 133 -12.43 -2.07 15.68
N ALA A 134 -11.81 -2.69 16.67
CA ALA A 134 -11.58 -4.13 16.68
C ALA A 134 -12.47 -4.77 17.73
N MET A 135 -12.93 -5.99 17.47
CA MET A 135 -13.65 -6.81 18.45
C MET A 135 -12.86 -8.07 18.73
N ARG A 136 -12.60 -8.34 20.01
CA ARG A 136 -12.04 -9.63 20.45
C ARG A 136 -13.19 -10.62 20.66
N ILE A 137 -13.16 -11.73 19.94
CA ILE A 137 -14.15 -12.79 20.02
C ILE A 137 -13.95 -13.56 21.33
N GLU A 138 -15.00 -13.68 22.11
CA GLU A 138 -15.02 -14.39 23.40
C GLU A 138 -15.84 -15.68 23.32
N THR A 139 -16.84 -15.69 22.45
CA THR A 139 -17.70 -16.83 22.13
C THR A 139 -17.81 -16.96 20.62
N GLU A 140 -17.76 -18.20 20.12
CA GLU A 140 -17.82 -18.49 18.68
C GLU A 140 -18.97 -17.75 17.98
N ILE A 141 -18.64 -17.07 16.89
CA ILE A 141 -19.63 -16.57 15.93
C ILE A 141 -19.75 -17.67 14.88
N LYS A 142 -20.82 -18.45 15.00
CA LYS A 142 -21.01 -19.73 14.28
C LYS A 142 -20.62 -19.63 12.81
N GLY A 143 -19.65 -20.46 12.41
CA GLY A 143 -19.22 -20.59 11.01
C GLY A 143 -18.42 -19.40 10.46
N SER A 144 -18.00 -18.45 11.31
CA SER A 144 -17.22 -17.29 10.88
C SER A 144 -15.98 -17.04 11.73
N PHE A 145 -16.10 -17.03 13.06
CA PHE A 145 -14.98 -16.67 13.96
C PHE A 145 -14.96 -17.46 15.26
N ILE A 146 -13.76 -17.78 15.75
CA ILE A 146 -13.55 -18.56 16.98
C ILE A 146 -13.07 -17.68 18.16
N PRO A 147 -13.28 -18.11 19.42
CA PRO A 147 -12.79 -17.39 20.59
C PRO A 147 -11.28 -17.12 20.53
N GLY A 148 -10.88 -15.89 20.85
CA GLY A 148 -9.50 -15.42 20.82
C GLY A 148 -9.17 -14.56 19.60
N GLU A 149 -9.88 -14.74 18.48
CA GLU A 149 -9.66 -13.94 17.27
C GLU A 149 -10.02 -12.47 17.48
N VAL A 150 -9.37 -11.61 16.69
CA VAL A 150 -9.66 -10.18 16.66
C VAL A 150 -10.10 -9.79 15.26
N ILE A 151 -11.34 -9.35 15.13
CA ILE A 151 -11.90 -8.89 13.87
C ILE A 151 -11.92 -7.37 13.81
N ILE A 152 -11.61 -6.80 12.65
CA ILE A 152 -11.64 -5.36 12.43
C ILE A 152 -12.98 -4.97 11.80
N ILE A 153 -13.68 -4.05 12.45
CA ILE A 153 -15.03 -3.63 12.11
C ILE A 153 -15.03 -2.14 11.78
N LYS A 154 -15.55 -1.80 10.59
CA LYS A 154 -15.91 -0.44 10.22
C LYS A 154 -17.35 -0.16 10.63
N ARG A 155 -17.54 0.82 11.51
CA ARG A 155 -18.89 1.19 11.99
C ARG A 155 -19.62 2.07 10.95
N PRO A 156 -20.97 2.01 10.88
CA PRO A 156 -21.78 2.88 10.01
C PRO A 156 -21.54 4.38 10.26
N PRO A 157 -21.91 5.29 9.34
CA PRO A 157 -22.84 5.12 8.21
C PRO A 157 -22.22 4.79 6.85
N VAL A 158 -20.91 4.50 6.77
CA VAL A 158 -20.26 4.24 5.48
C VAL A 158 -20.82 2.98 4.83
N LEU A 159 -21.04 3.00 3.51
CA LEU A 159 -21.39 1.81 2.73
C LEU A 159 -20.10 1.16 2.22
N VAL A 160 -19.92 -0.13 2.51
CA VAL A 160 -18.77 -0.91 2.08
C VAL A 160 -19.31 -2.10 1.31
N CYS A 161 -19.20 -2.04 -0.01
CA CYS A 161 -19.66 -3.14 -0.87
C CYS A 161 -18.77 -4.38 -0.68
N ASP A 162 -19.35 -5.57 -0.86
CA ASP A 162 -18.64 -6.85 -0.88
C ASP A 162 -17.91 -7.21 0.43
N SER A 163 -18.38 -6.71 1.57
CA SER A 163 -17.79 -7.02 2.88
C SER A 163 -18.78 -7.78 3.78
N PRO A 164 -18.30 -8.74 4.61
CA PRO A 164 -19.17 -9.43 5.55
C PRO A 164 -19.79 -8.45 6.55
N LEU A 165 -21.08 -8.60 6.80
CA LEU A 165 -21.86 -7.71 7.66
C LEU A 165 -22.02 -8.34 9.03
N LEU A 166 -21.70 -7.58 10.08
CA LEU A 166 -21.87 -8.01 11.47
C LEU A 166 -23.22 -7.54 12.02
N TYR A 167 -23.99 -8.48 12.56
CA TYR A 167 -25.27 -8.25 13.21
C TYR A 167 -25.33 -8.83 14.62
N HIS A 168 -26.29 -8.36 15.40
CA HIS A 168 -26.68 -8.96 16.68
C HIS A 168 -28.20 -9.08 16.80
N SER A 169 -28.68 -10.19 17.35
CA SER A 169 -30.09 -10.41 17.74
C SER A 169 -30.13 -11.03 19.14
N GLY A 170 -31.19 -10.77 19.90
CA GLY A 170 -31.38 -11.38 21.22
C GLY A 170 -31.46 -12.92 21.16
N LYS A 171 -31.98 -13.49 20.07
CA LYS A 171 -32.11 -14.95 19.88
C LYS A 171 -30.83 -15.62 19.40
N TYR A 172 -30.12 -14.98 18.48
CA TYR A 172 -28.98 -15.59 17.78
C TYR A 172 -27.61 -15.10 18.28
N GLY A 173 -27.58 -14.07 19.13
CA GLY A 173 -26.34 -13.40 19.50
C GLY A 173 -25.72 -12.69 18.31
N PHE A 174 -24.39 -12.70 18.22
CA PHE A 174 -23.64 -12.14 17.09
C PHE A 174 -23.65 -13.12 15.91
N PHE A 175 -23.89 -12.62 14.70
CA PHE A 175 -23.84 -13.41 13.47
C PHE A 175 -23.38 -12.56 12.27
N VAL A 176 -22.89 -13.24 11.24
CA VAL A 176 -22.35 -12.63 10.02
C VAL A 176 -23.26 -12.93 8.84
N VAL A 177 -23.48 -11.95 7.98
CA VAL A 177 -24.18 -12.12 6.71
C VAL A 177 -23.21 -11.73 5.58
N ASN A 178 -23.02 -12.62 4.62
CA ASN A 178 -22.25 -12.33 3.42
C ASN A 178 -23.18 -11.76 2.35
N ASP A 179 -22.76 -10.68 1.67
CA ASP A 179 -23.55 -9.95 0.65
C ASP A 179 -24.05 -10.84 -0.52
N LYS A 180 -23.52 -12.06 -0.65
CA LYS A 180 -23.91 -13.05 -1.68
C LYS A 180 -25.07 -13.97 -1.27
N GLU A 181 -25.56 -13.90 -0.03
CA GLU A 181 -26.70 -14.69 0.44
C GLU A 181 -27.91 -13.79 0.78
N GLU A 182 -28.32 -12.93 -0.16
CA GLU A 182 -29.69 -12.42 -0.15
C GLU A 182 -30.66 -13.51 -0.62
N SER A 183 -30.97 -14.45 0.27
CA SER A 183 -32.29 -15.10 0.26
C SER A 183 -32.54 -15.78 1.60
N SER A 184 -33.70 -15.50 2.20
CA SER A 184 -34.28 -16.15 3.39
C SER A 184 -33.71 -15.78 4.77
N MET A 185 -33.94 -14.55 5.21
CA MET A 185 -34.25 -14.31 6.62
C MET A 185 -35.66 -13.73 6.70
N GLU A 186 -36.63 -14.61 6.93
CA GLU A 186 -38.03 -14.29 7.09
C GLU A 186 -38.21 -13.20 8.16
N LYS A 187 -39.02 -12.20 7.80
CA LYS A 187 -39.46 -11.09 8.67
C LYS A 187 -40.38 -11.61 9.79
N ASN A 188 -39.83 -12.35 10.75
CA ASN A 188 -40.50 -12.58 12.02
C ASN A 188 -40.36 -11.31 12.88
N HIS A 189 -41.49 -10.59 13.02
CA HIS A 189 -41.64 -9.26 13.63
C HIS A 189 -41.39 -9.21 15.16
N GLN A 190 -40.57 -10.10 15.72
CA GLN A 190 -40.31 -10.16 17.17
C GLN A 190 -38.82 -10.18 17.56
N ASP A 191 -37.90 -10.30 16.60
CA ASP A 191 -36.46 -10.27 16.87
C ASP A 191 -35.85 -8.95 16.39
N THR A 192 -35.46 -8.08 17.32
CA THR A 192 -34.80 -6.81 17.00
C THR A 192 -33.38 -7.10 16.53
N VAL A 193 -33.17 -7.14 15.21
CA VAL A 193 -31.86 -7.32 14.60
C VAL A 193 -31.15 -5.95 14.54
N GLN A 194 -29.96 -5.86 15.13
CA GLN A 194 -29.13 -4.66 15.13
C GLN A 194 -27.93 -4.84 14.19
N PHE A 195 -27.79 -3.94 13.21
CA PHE A 195 -26.59 -3.85 12.39
C PHE A 195 -25.46 -3.17 13.16
N LEU A 196 -24.27 -3.78 13.15
CA LEU A 196 -23.12 -3.33 13.94
C LEU A 196 -21.97 -2.78 13.10
N GLY A 197 -21.84 -3.21 11.84
CA GLY A 197 -20.84 -2.70 10.92
C GLY A 197 -20.35 -3.73 9.91
N TYR A 198 -19.32 -3.35 9.17
CA TYR A 198 -18.70 -4.13 8.09
C TYR A 198 -17.38 -4.71 8.57
N ILE A 199 -17.15 -5.99 8.31
CA ILE A 199 -15.90 -6.67 8.67
C ILE A 199 -14.88 -6.41 7.56
N PHE A 200 -13.79 -5.70 7.91
CA PHE A 200 -12.74 -5.31 6.98
C PHE A 200 -11.59 -6.34 6.90
N GLY A 201 -11.51 -7.24 7.86
CA GLY A 201 -10.49 -8.29 7.89
C GLY A 201 -10.30 -8.88 9.28
N GLU A 202 -9.52 -9.95 9.31
CA GLU A 202 -9.11 -10.69 10.51
C GLU A 202 -7.67 -10.34 10.88
N ARG A 203 -7.36 -10.35 12.17
CA ARG A 203 -5.99 -10.48 12.65
C ARG A 203 -5.84 -11.82 13.37
N LEU A 204 -4.92 -12.63 12.85
CA LEU A 204 -4.36 -13.81 13.52
C LEU A 204 -3.54 -13.40 14.75
#